data_AF-A0A1V6JDK1-F1
#
_entry.id   AF-A0A1V6JDK1-F1
#
_cell.length_a   1.000
_cell.length_b   1.000
_cell.length_c   1.000
_cell.angle_alpha   90.00
_cell.angle_beta   90.00
_cell.angle_gamma   90.00
#
_symmetry.space_group_name_H-M   'P 1'
#
loop_
_entity.id
_entity.type
_entity.pdbx_description
1 polymer ?
#
loop_
_entity_poly.entity_id
_entity_poly.type
_entity_poly.pdbx_seq_one_letter_code
_entity_poly.pdbx_strand_id
1 'polypeptide(L)'
;MSLRYSLLSLLLLARATFGLAQTNPSDLILLRNGRELSGRLIQETSAGYVLIPAGAPTQIQRIPREATAYVLYADPAQAAKLLGLDSVARNLSKAPAPAEVRLLAAEPFGKALLEAARSATNSIWISAYYFSDSRAAPIKDFYATLREKAAAGVEVVILVENSTASPPAMRRANANFAAQLSGDGIQTLLWSGTNKALHKKLVIIDGRILLLGSSNLSLSGTYGSIEMNILTEAPHLVQPAIADFQRLCTQLKQRQAAP
;
A
#
# COMPACT_ATOMS: atom_id res chain seq x y z
N MET A 1 14.29 22.78 -21.64
CA MET A 1 13.00 23.19 -22.23
C MET A 1 11.90 22.32 -21.65
N SER A 2 11.21 22.75 -20.61
CA SER A 2 10.08 22.00 -20.04
C SER A 2 8.77 22.57 -20.57
N LEU A 3 8.05 21.78 -21.36
CA LEU A 3 6.68 22.14 -21.71
C LEU A 3 5.77 21.79 -20.53
N ARG A 4 5.25 22.83 -19.89
CA ARG A 4 4.16 22.71 -18.91
C ARG A 4 2.84 22.68 -19.67
N TYR A 5 2.23 21.51 -19.78
CA TYR A 5 0.81 21.42 -20.04
C TYR A 5 0.10 21.08 -18.73
N SER A 6 -0.80 21.96 -18.31
CA SER A 6 -1.71 21.68 -17.20
C SER A 6 -2.69 20.59 -17.63
N LEU A 7 -2.95 19.59 -16.77
CA LEU A 7 -3.96 18.55 -16.98
C LEU A 7 -5.34 19.13 -17.34
N LEU A 8 -5.62 20.37 -16.94
CA LEU A 8 -6.87 21.07 -17.27
C LEU A 8 -7.00 21.36 -18.78
N SER A 9 -5.88 21.60 -19.48
CA SER A 9 -5.85 21.95 -20.90
C SER A 9 -6.14 20.75 -21.82
N LEU A 10 -5.78 19.53 -21.39
CA LEU A 10 -6.07 18.30 -22.12
C LEU A 10 -7.54 17.85 -21.98
N LEU A 11 -8.17 18.13 -20.84
CA LEU A 11 -9.58 17.78 -20.60
C LEU A 11 -10.57 18.71 -21.31
N LEU A 12 -10.19 19.97 -21.54
CA LEU A 12 -11.02 20.94 -22.27
C LEU A 12 -11.01 20.73 -23.80
N LEU A 13 -9.91 20.20 -24.37
CA LEU A 13 -9.84 19.93 -25.81
C LEU A 13 -10.71 18.74 -26.25
N ALA A 14 -10.99 17.78 -25.35
CA ALA A 14 -11.84 16.63 -25.66
C ALA A 14 -13.35 16.96 -25.72
N ARG A 15 -13.76 18.18 -25.33
CA ARG A 15 -15.18 18.60 -25.31
C ARG A 15 -15.64 19.41 -26.52
N ALA A 16 -14.76 19.78 -27.44
CA ALA A 16 -15.08 20.77 -28.48
C ALA A 16 -15.37 20.21 -29.88
N THR A 17 -15.40 18.89 -30.09
CA THR A 17 -15.74 18.32 -31.40
C THR A 17 -16.64 17.11 -31.23
N PHE A 18 -17.94 17.34 -31.03
CA PHE A 18 -19.06 16.49 -31.49
C PHE A 18 -20.35 17.07 -30.91
N GLY A 19 -21.01 17.94 -31.66
CA GLY A 19 -22.42 18.23 -31.42
C GLY A 19 -23.26 17.21 -32.17
N LEU A 20 -23.72 16.14 -31.53
CA LEU A 20 -24.76 15.24 -32.04
C LEU A 20 -25.43 14.49 -30.86
N ALA A 21 -26.76 14.65 -30.76
CA ALA A 21 -27.73 13.90 -29.96
C ALA A 21 -27.46 13.73 -28.44
N GLN A 22 -28.39 14.20 -27.60
CA GLN A 22 -28.50 13.72 -26.23
C GLN A 22 -28.93 12.25 -26.25
N THR A 23 -27.97 11.34 -26.39
CA THR A 23 -28.14 9.94 -26.00
C THR A 23 -28.18 9.91 -24.48
N ASN A 24 -29.20 9.28 -23.88
CA ASN A 24 -29.14 8.95 -22.45
C ASN A 24 -27.77 8.34 -22.15
N PRO A 25 -26.98 8.91 -21.23
CA PRO A 25 -25.65 8.39 -20.97
C PRO A 25 -25.81 6.94 -20.51
N SER A 26 -25.11 6.02 -21.16
CA SER A 26 -25.13 4.59 -20.84
C SER A 26 -23.92 4.25 -19.99
N ASP A 27 -24.10 3.42 -18.97
CA ASP A 27 -22.99 2.86 -18.22
C ASP A 27 -22.10 2.03 -19.15
N LEU A 28 -20.80 2.00 -18.87
CA LEU A 28 -19.80 1.24 -19.62
C LEU A 28 -19.17 0.19 -18.70
N ILE A 29 -19.03 -1.04 -19.19
CA ILE A 29 -18.18 -2.06 -18.59
C ILE A 29 -17.06 -2.36 -19.58
N LEU A 30 -15.82 -2.00 -19.23
CA LEU A 30 -14.65 -2.49 -19.95
C LEU A 30 -14.29 -3.87 -19.42
N LEU A 31 -14.23 -4.85 -20.30
CA LEU A 31 -13.77 -6.21 -20.00
C LEU A 31 -12.25 -6.31 -20.11
N ARG A 32 -11.66 -7.25 -19.39
CA ARG A 32 -10.20 -7.49 -19.41
C ARG A 32 -9.65 -7.91 -20.77
N ASN A 33 -10.51 -8.43 -21.65
CA ASN A 33 -10.16 -8.75 -23.03
C ASN A 33 -10.27 -7.54 -23.97
N GLY A 34 -10.47 -6.33 -23.44
CA GLY A 34 -10.56 -5.08 -24.21
C GLY A 34 -11.93 -4.81 -24.83
N ARG A 35 -12.92 -5.69 -24.66
CA ARG A 35 -14.29 -5.43 -25.14
C ARG A 35 -15.01 -4.45 -24.22
N GLU A 36 -15.80 -3.58 -24.83
CA GLU A 36 -16.68 -2.66 -24.13
C GLU A 36 -18.14 -3.11 -24.22
N LEU A 37 -18.86 -3.03 -23.11
CA LEU A 37 -20.30 -3.24 -23.04
C LEU A 37 -20.95 -1.96 -22.55
N SER A 38 -21.90 -1.43 -23.33
CA SER A 38 -22.69 -0.26 -22.94
C SER A 38 -24.13 -0.65 -22.61
N GLY A 39 -24.69 -0.05 -21.57
CA GLY A 39 -26.05 -0.32 -21.15
C GLY A 39 -26.42 0.33 -19.83
N ARG A 40 -27.52 -0.11 -19.23
CA ARG A 40 -27.92 0.29 -17.88
C ARG A 40 -27.49 -0.77 -16.89
N LEU A 41 -26.62 -0.42 -15.95
CA LEU A 41 -26.26 -1.29 -14.86
C LEU A 41 -27.41 -1.34 -13.84
N ILE A 42 -27.96 -2.54 -13.62
CA ILE A 42 -29.09 -2.72 -12.72
C ILE A 42 -28.70 -3.35 -11.38
N GLN A 43 -27.55 -4.03 -11.31
CA GLN A 43 -27.09 -4.64 -10.06
C GLN A 43 -25.56 -4.80 -10.03
N GLU A 44 -25.00 -4.60 -8.83
CA GLU A 44 -23.62 -4.91 -8.51
C GLU A 44 -23.58 -5.83 -7.28
N THR A 45 -22.78 -6.89 -7.37
CA THR A 45 -22.55 -7.86 -6.29
C THR A 45 -21.07 -8.16 -6.15
N SER A 46 -20.69 -8.89 -5.09
CA SER A 46 -19.33 -9.41 -4.95
C SER A 46 -18.91 -10.33 -6.10
N ALA A 47 -19.88 -11.03 -6.72
CA ALA A 47 -19.63 -11.95 -7.83
C ALA A 47 -19.56 -11.27 -9.21
N GLY A 48 -20.14 -10.07 -9.36
CA GLY A 48 -20.17 -9.40 -10.67
C GLY A 48 -21.28 -8.37 -10.83
N TYR A 49 -21.53 -8.05 -12.09
CA TYR A 49 -22.36 -6.95 -12.55
C TYR A 49 -23.53 -7.47 -13.40
N VAL A 50 -24.67 -6.80 -13.32
CA VAL A 50 -25.83 -7.10 -14.17
C VAL A 50 -26.15 -5.87 -15.01
N LEU A 51 -26.07 -6.03 -16.33
CA LEU A 51 -26.24 -4.98 -17.32
C LEU A 51 -27.43 -5.30 -18.23
N ILE A 52 -28.25 -4.30 -18.51
CA ILE A 52 -29.20 -4.32 -19.62
C ILE A 52 -28.54 -3.57 -20.78
N PRO A 53 -28.12 -4.25 -21.88
CA PRO A 53 -27.40 -3.60 -22.97
C PRO A 53 -28.22 -2.52 -23.66
N ALA A 54 -27.57 -1.43 -24.09
CA ALA A 54 -28.24 -0.30 -24.74
C ALA A 54 -28.98 -0.70 -26.04
N GLY A 55 -28.42 -1.65 -26.80
CA GLY A 55 -29.02 -2.19 -28.03
C GLY A 55 -29.98 -3.37 -27.84
N ALA A 56 -30.18 -3.86 -26.61
CA ALA A 56 -31.01 -5.02 -26.31
C ALA A 56 -31.72 -4.87 -24.95
N PRO A 57 -32.71 -3.96 -24.84
CA PRO A 57 -33.29 -3.53 -23.55
C PRO A 57 -34.07 -4.63 -22.81
N THR A 58 -34.39 -5.73 -23.50
CA THR A 58 -35.07 -6.91 -22.92
C THR A 58 -34.09 -8.00 -22.48
N GLN A 59 -32.79 -7.87 -22.80
CA GLN A 59 -31.77 -8.84 -22.43
C GLN A 59 -31.06 -8.42 -21.15
N ILE A 60 -30.86 -9.39 -20.27
CA ILE A 60 -30.06 -9.23 -19.06
C ILE A 60 -28.74 -9.96 -19.26
N GLN A 61 -27.63 -9.23 -19.17
CA GLN A 61 -26.29 -9.80 -19.18
C GLN A 61 -25.71 -9.80 -17.76
N ARG A 62 -25.16 -10.94 -17.35
CA ARG A 62 -24.38 -11.06 -16.11
C ARG A 62 -22.92 -11.11 -16.46
N ILE A 63 -22.15 -10.17 -15.94
CA ILE A 63 -20.72 -10.03 -16.21
C ILE A 63 -19.98 -10.39 -14.91
N PRO A 64 -19.19 -11.47 -14.89
CA PRO A 64 -18.40 -11.83 -13.72
C PRO A 64 -17.36 -10.75 -13.39
N ARG A 65 -17.08 -10.56 -12.10
CA ARG A 65 -16.13 -9.53 -11.65
C ARG A 65 -14.71 -9.80 -12.15
N GLU A 66 -14.32 -11.08 -12.28
CA GLU A 66 -13.05 -11.50 -12.84
C GLU A 66 -12.89 -11.15 -14.32
N ALA A 67 -13.99 -11.05 -15.07
CA ALA A 67 -13.97 -10.66 -16.48
C ALA A 67 -13.94 -9.12 -16.66
N THR A 68 -14.24 -8.37 -15.60
CA THR A 68 -14.36 -6.90 -15.63
C THR A 68 -13.02 -6.23 -15.33
N ALA A 69 -12.66 -5.22 -16.12
CA ALA A 69 -11.53 -4.35 -15.87
C ALA A 69 -11.95 -3.12 -15.05
N TYR A 70 -12.94 -2.35 -15.53
CA TYR A 70 -13.54 -1.25 -14.79
C TYR A 70 -14.97 -0.97 -15.28
N VAL A 71 -15.73 -0.24 -14.45
CA VAL A 71 -17.10 0.21 -14.74
C VAL A 71 -17.13 1.74 -14.72
N LEU A 72 -17.74 2.36 -15.72
CA LEU A 72 -18.01 3.79 -15.77
C LEU A 72 -19.52 4.01 -15.66
N TYR A 73 -19.94 4.73 -14.63
CA TYR A 73 -21.34 5.09 -14.45
C TYR A 73 -21.66 6.35 -15.24
N ALA A 74 -22.75 6.30 -15.97
CA ALA A 74 -23.27 7.42 -16.74
C ALA A 74 -23.91 8.50 -15.85
N ASP A 75 -24.59 8.08 -14.78
CA ASP A 75 -25.22 8.97 -13.80
C ASP A 75 -24.27 9.25 -12.62
N PRO A 76 -23.82 10.51 -12.43
CA PRO A 76 -23.01 10.89 -11.28
C PRO A 76 -23.67 10.63 -9.93
N ALA A 77 -25.00 10.69 -9.81
CA ALA A 77 -25.69 10.43 -8.55
C ALA A 77 -25.66 8.94 -8.18
N GLN A 78 -25.91 8.06 -9.17
CA GLN A 78 -25.69 6.62 -9.04
C GLN A 78 -24.24 6.30 -8.70
N ALA A 79 -23.28 6.94 -9.36
CA ALA A 79 -21.85 6.78 -9.06
C ALA A 79 -21.53 7.17 -7.62
N ALA A 80 -22.02 8.34 -7.17
CA ALA A 80 -21.78 8.85 -5.82
C ALA A 80 -22.33 7.90 -4.75
N LYS A 81 -23.51 7.33 -4.98
CA LYS A 81 -24.12 6.35 -4.09
C LYS A 81 -23.33 5.04 -4.03
N LEU A 82 -22.97 4.46 -5.18
CA LEU A 82 -22.31 3.16 -5.27
C LEU A 82 -20.85 3.20 -4.80
N LEU A 83 -20.13 4.26 -5.14
CA LEU A 83 -18.75 4.47 -4.70
C LEU A 83 -18.67 5.08 -3.29
N GLY A 84 -19.82 5.37 -2.65
CA GLY A 84 -19.88 5.94 -1.31
C GLY A 84 -19.23 7.32 -1.20
N LEU A 85 -19.24 8.12 -2.28
CA LEU A 85 -18.49 9.38 -2.38
C LEU A 85 -18.91 10.39 -1.31
N ASP A 86 -20.17 10.44 -0.91
CA ASP A 86 -20.62 11.33 0.17
C ASP A 86 -20.02 10.95 1.52
N SER A 87 -19.85 9.65 1.77
CA SER A 87 -19.17 9.16 2.98
C SER A 87 -17.69 9.54 2.95
N VAL A 88 -17.04 9.32 1.80
CA VAL A 88 -15.65 9.71 1.57
C VAL A 88 -15.48 11.22 1.77
N ALA A 89 -16.33 12.04 1.16
CA ALA A 89 -16.30 13.50 1.26
C ALA A 89 -16.48 13.99 2.70
N ARG A 90 -17.46 13.43 3.45
CA ARG A 90 -17.65 13.75 4.88
C ARG A 90 -16.45 13.35 5.74
N ASN A 91 -15.77 12.26 5.40
CA ASN A 91 -14.57 11.85 6.11
C ASN A 91 -13.38 12.76 5.77
N LEU A 92 -13.23 13.17 4.51
CA LEU A 92 -12.22 14.12 4.08
C LEU A 92 -12.43 15.51 4.69
N SER A 93 -13.67 15.99 4.81
CA SER A 93 -13.96 17.28 5.46
C SER A 93 -13.67 17.29 6.97
N LYS A 94 -13.59 16.10 7.58
CA LYS A 94 -13.21 15.90 8.98
C LYS A 94 -11.73 15.55 9.14
N ALA A 95 -11.00 15.39 8.04
CA ALA A 95 -9.59 15.06 8.10
C ALA A 95 -8.84 16.21 8.79
N PRO A 96 -7.87 15.91 9.67
CA PRO A 96 -7.00 16.92 10.24
C PRO A 96 -6.26 17.69 9.14
N ALA A 97 -5.61 18.80 9.52
CA ALA A 97 -4.84 19.66 8.62
C ALA A 97 -4.01 18.86 7.59
N PRO A 98 -3.88 19.36 6.34
CA PRO A 98 -3.29 18.61 5.24
C PRO A 98 -1.93 18.01 5.63
N ALA A 99 -1.81 16.69 5.48
CA ALA A 99 -0.57 15.97 5.71
C ALA A 99 0.35 16.13 4.50
N GLU A 100 1.61 16.47 4.74
CA GLU A 100 2.63 16.28 3.72
C GLU A 100 2.97 14.79 3.61
N VAL A 101 2.74 14.23 2.42
CA VAL A 101 3.02 12.82 2.11
C VAL A 101 3.78 12.79 0.79
N ARG A 102 4.97 12.17 0.81
CA ARG A 102 5.79 11.94 -0.39
C ARG A 102 5.49 10.55 -0.92
N LEU A 103 5.05 10.45 -2.18
CA LEU A 103 4.89 9.17 -2.88
C LEU A 103 6.24 8.72 -3.44
N LEU A 104 6.60 7.47 -3.20
CA LEU A 104 7.91 6.91 -3.53
C LEU A 104 7.75 5.55 -4.24
N ALA A 105 8.23 5.48 -5.48
CA ALA A 105 8.48 4.21 -6.16
C ALA A 105 9.63 3.43 -5.47
N ALA A 106 9.86 2.17 -5.87
CA ALA A 106 10.81 1.26 -5.21
C ALA A 106 12.22 1.85 -5.01
N GLU A 107 12.89 2.31 -6.05
CA GLU A 107 14.26 2.86 -5.93
C GLU A 107 14.31 4.15 -5.06
N PRO A 108 13.47 5.17 -5.28
CA PRO A 108 13.38 6.31 -4.36
C PRO A 108 13.06 5.92 -2.91
N PHE A 109 12.23 4.90 -2.70
CA PHE A 109 11.93 4.37 -1.37
C PHE A 109 13.15 3.76 -0.71
N GLY A 110 13.94 2.97 -1.44
CA GLY A 110 15.20 2.41 -0.94
C GLY A 110 16.21 3.48 -0.52
N LYS A 111 16.34 4.56 -1.30
CA LYS A 111 17.19 5.71 -0.94
C LYS A 111 16.67 6.44 0.31
N ALA A 112 15.36 6.70 0.36
CA ALA A 112 14.73 7.38 1.49
C ALA A 112 14.83 6.56 2.79
N LEU A 113 14.72 5.22 2.72
CA LEU A 113 14.95 4.32 3.86
C LEU A 113 16.36 4.49 4.43
N LEU A 114 17.38 4.47 3.56
CA LEU A 114 18.78 4.63 3.96
C LEU A 114 19.04 6.00 4.57
N GLU A 115 18.56 7.07 3.94
CA GLU A 115 18.70 8.44 4.45
C GLU A 115 18.02 8.61 5.81
N ALA A 116 16.80 8.10 5.96
CA ALA A 116 16.06 8.18 7.22
C ALA A 116 16.77 7.39 8.32
N ALA A 117 17.25 6.17 8.05
CA ALA A 117 18.03 5.39 9.02
C ALA A 117 19.32 6.09 9.44
N ARG A 118 20.03 6.75 8.51
CA ARG A 118 21.23 7.54 8.83
C ARG A 118 20.92 8.72 9.75
N SER A 119 19.74 9.32 9.61
CA SER A 119 19.30 10.45 10.46
C SER A 119 18.86 10.04 11.88
N ALA A 120 18.63 8.75 12.14
CA ALA A 120 18.08 8.28 13.42
C ALA A 120 18.99 8.62 14.61
N THR A 121 18.41 9.13 15.70
CA THR A 121 19.13 9.45 16.94
C THR A 121 18.65 8.70 18.17
N ASN A 122 17.42 8.20 18.17
CA ASN A 122 16.77 7.58 19.34
C ASN A 122 16.30 6.16 19.04
N SER A 123 15.55 5.95 17.96
CA SER A 123 14.96 4.64 17.65
C SER A 123 14.70 4.40 16.16
N ILE A 124 14.74 3.12 15.78
CA ILE A 124 14.34 2.60 14.48
C ILE A 124 13.46 1.37 14.71
N TRP A 125 12.17 1.47 14.41
CA TRP A 125 11.22 0.36 14.56
C TRP A 125 10.72 -0.11 13.20
N ILE A 126 10.80 -1.41 12.95
CA ILE A 126 10.52 -2.00 11.65
C ILE A 126 9.49 -3.12 11.80
N SER A 127 8.39 -3.07 11.03
CA SER A 127 7.58 -4.27 10.75
C SER A 127 7.80 -4.74 9.34
N ALA A 128 8.17 -6.00 9.18
CA ALA A 128 8.49 -6.59 7.88
C ALA A 128 7.74 -7.90 7.63
N TYR A 129 7.05 -7.97 6.50
CA TYR A 129 6.49 -9.22 5.98
C TYR A 129 7.60 -10.12 5.43
N TYR A 130 8.49 -9.54 4.63
CA TYR A 130 9.66 -10.20 4.11
C TYR A 130 10.83 -9.22 4.13
N PHE A 131 12.00 -9.75 4.49
CA PHE A 131 13.23 -8.99 4.53
C PHE A 131 14.42 -9.89 4.25
N SER A 132 15.44 -9.34 3.62
CA SER A 132 16.62 -10.11 3.21
C SER A 132 17.81 -9.20 2.97
N ASP A 133 19.00 -9.66 3.36
CA ASP A 133 20.23 -8.99 2.97
C ASP A 133 20.47 -9.03 1.45
N SER A 134 21.36 -8.18 0.97
CA SER A 134 21.82 -8.17 -0.42
C SER A 134 23.27 -7.69 -0.49
N ARG A 135 23.96 -8.04 -1.57
CA ARG A 135 25.29 -7.45 -1.86
C ARG A 135 25.20 -6.08 -2.54
N ALA A 136 24.00 -5.63 -2.92
CA ALA A 136 23.77 -4.39 -3.64
C ALA A 136 23.02 -3.34 -2.80
N ALA A 137 23.37 -2.08 -3.02
CA ALA A 137 22.66 -0.92 -2.49
C ALA A 137 21.25 -0.78 -3.10
N PRO A 138 20.31 -0.09 -2.44
CA PRO A 138 20.46 0.58 -1.14
C PRO A 138 20.25 -0.34 0.07
N ILE A 139 19.65 -1.53 -0.10
CA ILE A 139 19.25 -2.38 1.03
C ILE A 139 20.46 -2.91 1.84
N LYS A 140 21.58 -3.22 1.17
CA LYS A 140 22.85 -3.58 1.84
C LYS A 140 23.26 -2.50 2.85
N ASP A 141 23.29 -1.27 2.37
CA ASP A 141 23.78 -0.12 3.14
C ASP A 141 22.79 0.28 4.22
N PHE A 142 21.49 0.04 3.99
CA PHE A 142 20.45 0.19 5.00
C PHE A 142 20.70 -0.75 6.18
N TYR A 143 20.91 -2.05 5.95
CA TYR A 143 21.21 -2.98 7.05
C TYR A 143 22.57 -2.73 7.71
N ALA A 144 23.57 -2.27 6.98
CA ALA A 144 24.83 -1.82 7.58
C ALA A 144 24.59 -0.63 8.53
N THR A 145 23.80 0.35 8.09
CA THR A 145 23.43 1.52 8.90
C THR A 145 22.65 1.12 10.16
N LEU A 146 21.74 0.14 10.08
CA LEU A 146 21.02 -0.35 11.28
C LEU A 146 21.97 -0.93 12.33
N ARG A 147 23.00 -1.68 11.90
CA ARG A 147 24.02 -2.22 12.81
C ARG A 147 24.84 -1.12 13.45
N GLU A 148 25.30 -0.15 12.65
CA GLU A 148 26.04 1.02 13.15
C GLU A 148 25.22 1.80 14.18
N LYS A 149 23.92 2.02 13.92
CA LYS A 149 23.02 2.72 14.83
C LYS A 149 22.78 1.95 16.13
N ALA A 150 22.54 0.65 16.04
CA ALA A 150 22.40 -0.21 17.21
C ALA A 150 23.68 -0.20 18.07
N ALA A 151 24.86 -0.31 17.45
CA ALA A 151 26.14 -0.22 18.15
C ALA A 151 26.39 1.15 18.80
N ALA A 152 25.84 2.22 18.22
CA ALA A 152 25.87 3.57 18.78
C ALA A 152 24.80 3.84 19.85
N GLY A 153 24.01 2.82 20.25
CA GLY A 153 23.00 2.93 21.32
C GLY A 153 21.61 3.38 20.86
N VAL A 154 21.38 3.53 19.55
CA VAL A 154 20.02 3.75 19.02
C VAL A 154 19.20 2.47 19.18
N GLU A 155 17.97 2.58 19.67
CA GLU A 155 17.09 1.42 19.83
C GLU A 155 16.63 0.91 18.44
N VAL A 156 17.12 -0.25 18.01
CA VAL A 156 16.70 -0.86 16.74
C VAL A 156 15.88 -2.12 17.00
N VAL A 157 14.59 -2.09 16.65
CA VAL A 157 13.64 -3.21 16.85
C VAL A 157 13.03 -3.63 15.52
N ILE A 158 13.16 -4.90 15.19
CA ILE A 158 12.59 -5.49 13.97
C ILE A 158 11.57 -6.57 14.34
N LEU A 159 10.29 -6.31 14.09
CA LEU A 159 9.21 -7.29 14.14
C LEU A 159 9.02 -7.89 12.74
N VAL A 160 9.32 -9.18 12.59
CA VAL A 160 9.22 -9.87 11.30
C VAL A 160 8.20 -10.99 11.30
N GLU A 161 7.46 -11.12 10.21
CA GLU A 161 6.54 -12.21 9.96
C GLU A 161 7.23 -13.59 10.01
N ASN A 162 6.71 -14.49 10.85
CA ASN A 162 7.16 -15.89 10.90
C ASN A 162 6.01 -16.87 11.24
N SER A 163 4.77 -16.45 10.97
CA SER A 163 3.53 -17.13 11.36
C SER A 163 3.30 -18.38 10.49
N THR A 164 2.50 -19.33 10.95
CA THR A 164 2.17 -20.52 10.13
C THR A 164 1.27 -20.20 8.92
N ALA A 165 0.73 -18.98 8.83
CA ALA A 165 0.01 -18.50 7.66
C ALA A 165 0.93 -18.11 6.48
N SER A 166 2.25 -18.18 6.68
CA SER A 166 3.27 -17.85 5.70
C SER A 166 4.01 -19.09 5.16
N PRO A 167 4.48 -19.10 3.90
CA PRO A 167 5.20 -20.24 3.33
C PRO A 167 6.44 -20.66 4.15
N PRO A 168 6.69 -21.97 4.35
CA PRO A 168 7.82 -22.45 5.16
C PRO A 168 9.20 -21.95 4.71
N ALA A 169 9.41 -21.79 3.40
CA ALA A 169 10.67 -21.27 2.86
C ALA A 169 10.91 -19.81 3.26
N MET A 170 9.87 -18.96 3.17
CA MET A 170 9.94 -17.56 3.57
C MET A 170 10.17 -17.43 5.08
N ARG A 171 9.47 -18.24 5.88
CA ARG A 171 9.65 -18.30 7.34
C ARG A 171 11.10 -18.61 7.73
N ARG A 172 11.71 -19.62 7.10
CA ARG A 172 13.13 -19.96 7.33
C ARG A 172 14.06 -18.83 6.93
N ALA A 173 13.83 -18.20 5.78
CA ALA A 173 14.63 -17.06 5.33
C ALA A 173 14.56 -15.89 6.33
N ASN A 174 13.34 -15.54 6.76
CA ASN A 174 13.12 -14.49 7.75
C ASN A 174 13.81 -14.83 9.09
N ALA A 175 13.61 -16.05 9.61
CA ALA A 175 14.18 -16.47 10.89
C ALA A 175 15.72 -16.49 10.87
N ASN A 176 16.33 -16.98 9.79
CA ASN A 176 17.79 -17.01 9.65
C ASN A 176 18.38 -15.60 9.60
N PHE A 177 17.78 -14.70 8.81
CA PHE A 177 18.28 -13.34 8.71
C PHE A 177 18.02 -12.53 10.00
N ALA A 178 16.89 -12.77 10.67
CA ALA A 178 16.63 -12.22 12.01
C ALA A 178 17.69 -12.69 13.02
N ALA A 179 18.04 -13.97 13.03
CA ALA A 179 19.07 -14.51 13.91
C ALA A 179 20.45 -13.88 13.63
N GLN A 180 20.79 -13.63 12.36
CA GLN A 180 22.02 -12.91 12.01
C GLN A 180 22.03 -11.49 12.58
N LEU A 181 20.98 -10.70 12.35
CA LEU A 181 20.88 -9.33 12.87
C LEU A 181 20.84 -9.30 14.40
N SER A 182 20.22 -10.31 15.02
CA SER A 182 20.26 -10.49 16.47
C SER A 182 21.67 -10.73 16.99
N GLY A 183 22.49 -11.51 16.28
CA GLY A 183 23.91 -11.69 16.60
C GLY A 183 24.71 -10.39 16.45
N ASP A 184 24.27 -9.49 15.59
CA ASP A 184 24.87 -8.16 15.36
C ASP A 184 24.38 -7.08 16.36
N GLY A 185 23.60 -7.46 17.39
CA GLY A 185 23.12 -6.55 18.43
C GLY A 185 21.79 -5.85 18.16
N ILE A 186 21.08 -6.20 17.08
CA ILE A 186 19.75 -5.65 16.76
C ILE A 186 18.66 -6.49 17.44
N GLN A 187 17.68 -5.86 18.08
CA GLN A 187 16.56 -6.59 18.65
C GLN A 187 15.63 -7.10 17.53
N THR A 188 15.52 -8.42 17.38
CA THR A 188 14.60 -9.04 16.41
C THR A 188 13.50 -9.83 17.12
N LEU A 189 12.27 -9.71 16.61
CA LEU A 189 11.07 -10.34 17.14
C LEU A 189 10.38 -11.12 16.02
N LEU A 190 10.22 -12.44 16.20
CA LEU A 190 9.56 -13.31 15.22
C LEU A 190 8.06 -13.40 15.53
N TRP A 191 7.20 -12.86 14.65
CA TRP A 191 5.75 -12.97 14.78
C TRP A 191 5.28 -14.41 14.53
N SER A 192 4.72 -15.05 15.55
CA SER A 192 4.36 -16.47 15.55
C SER A 192 2.84 -16.75 15.52
N GLY A 193 2.05 -15.90 14.83
CA GLY A 193 0.59 -16.13 14.71
C GLY A 193 0.22 -17.46 14.05
N THR A 194 -0.93 -18.04 14.41
CA THR A 194 -1.38 -19.32 13.83
C THR A 194 -2.19 -19.14 12.54
N ASN A 195 -3.02 -18.09 12.46
CA ASN A 195 -4.01 -17.93 11.37
C ASN A 195 -3.99 -16.57 10.65
N LYS A 196 -3.05 -15.67 10.98
CA LYS A 196 -2.94 -14.35 10.32
C LYS A 196 -1.48 -13.93 10.19
N ALA A 197 -1.05 -13.74 8.94
CA ALA A 197 0.26 -13.20 8.61
C ALA A 197 0.34 -11.70 8.93
N LEU A 198 1.47 -11.27 9.48
CA LEU A 198 1.90 -9.88 9.60
C LEU A 198 2.34 -9.38 8.21
N HIS A 199 1.41 -8.89 7.39
CA HIS A 199 1.72 -8.39 6.06
C HIS A 199 2.16 -6.90 6.03
N LYS A 200 2.88 -6.45 7.06
CA LYS A 200 3.30 -5.04 7.22
C LYS A 200 4.68 -4.80 6.63
N LYS A 201 4.86 -3.64 6.01
CA LYS A 201 6.15 -3.14 5.52
C LYS A 201 6.24 -1.67 5.90
N LEU A 202 6.74 -1.43 7.10
CA LEU A 202 6.80 -0.09 7.68
C LEU A 202 8.09 0.08 8.47
N VAL A 203 8.61 1.30 8.44
CA VAL A 203 9.77 1.74 9.20
C VAL A 203 9.41 3.06 9.87
N ILE A 204 9.60 3.14 11.18
CA ILE A 204 9.39 4.33 12.00
C ILE A 204 10.76 4.75 12.54
N ILE A 205 11.13 6.01 12.32
CA ILE A 205 12.39 6.58 12.82
C ILE A 205 12.07 7.65 13.87
N ASP A 206 12.65 7.52 15.06
CA ASP A 206 12.58 8.45 16.18
C ASP A 206 11.15 8.87 16.57
N GLY A 207 10.17 8.00 16.32
CA GLY A 207 8.74 8.31 16.53
C GLY A 207 8.21 9.49 15.69
N ARG A 208 8.93 9.90 14.64
CA ARG A 208 8.63 11.09 13.84
C ARG A 208 8.50 10.81 12.35
N ILE A 209 9.41 10.04 11.77
CA ILE A 209 9.37 9.72 10.33
C ILE A 209 8.71 8.36 10.17
N LEU A 210 7.74 8.27 9.26
CA LEU A 210 7.09 7.03 8.88
C LEU A 210 7.31 6.77 7.39
N LEU A 211 7.94 5.63 7.09
CA LEU A 211 7.97 5.05 5.75
C LEU A 211 7.10 3.79 5.75
N LEU A 212 6.17 3.67 4.81
CA LEU A 212 5.40 2.43 4.62
C LEU A 212 4.95 2.24 3.17
N GLY A 213 4.61 1.02 2.79
CA GLY A 213 4.11 0.76 1.44
C GLY A 213 3.99 -0.71 1.11
N SER A 214 4.04 -1.00 -0.19
CA SER A 214 3.98 -2.36 -0.73
C SER A 214 5.34 -3.05 -0.82
N SER A 215 6.44 -2.29 -0.74
CA SER A 215 7.81 -2.83 -0.85
C SER A 215 8.21 -3.69 0.34
N ASN A 216 8.69 -4.91 0.07
CA ASN A 216 9.46 -5.67 1.06
C ASN A 216 10.84 -5.05 1.28
N LEU A 217 11.45 -5.31 2.44
CA LEU A 217 12.81 -4.84 2.76
C LEU A 217 13.85 -5.78 2.16
N SER A 218 13.88 -5.83 0.83
CA SER A 218 14.77 -6.64 0.02
C SER A 218 15.27 -5.82 -1.17
N LEU A 219 16.27 -6.33 -1.91
CA LEU A 219 16.78 -5.63 -3.09
C LEU A 219 15.69 -5.40 -4.14
N SER A 220 14.86 -6.41 -4.42
CA SER A 220 13.76 -6.28 -5.38
C SER A 220 12.75 -5.22 -4.95
N GLY A 221 12.31 -5.25 -3.69
CA GLY A 221 11.34 -4.27 -3.17
C GLY A 221 11.88 -2.84 -3.11
N THR A 222 13.19 -2.65 -2.99
CA THR A 222 13.81 -1.32 -2.85
C THR A 222 14.51 -0.81 -4.11
N TYR A 223 14.38 -1.51 -5.24
CA TYR A 223 15.02 -1.10 -6.49
C TYR A 223 14.25 -1.51 -7.74
N GLY A 224 13.89 -2.79 -7.88
CA GLY A 224 13.44 -3.35 -9.17
C GLY A 224 11.94 -3.59 -9.33
N SER A 225 11.19 -3.72 -8.23
CA SER A 225 9.75 -4.00 -8.28
C SER A 225 8.92 -2.75 -8.58
N ILE A 226 7.75 -2.94 -9.18
CA ILE A 226 6.73 -1.89 -9.29
C ILE A 226 5.99 -1.85 -7.95
N GLU A 227 6.40 -0.93 -7.09
CA GLU A 227 5.86 -0.75 -5.73
C GLU A 227 5.43 0.69 -5.51
N MET A 228 4.47 0.89 -4.60
CA MET A 228 4.05 2.20 -4.14
C MET A 228 4.26 2.31 -2.65
N ASN A 229 4.98 3.36 -2.25
CA ASN A 229 5.32 3.63 -0.86
C ASN A 229 5.10 5.10 -0.57
N ILE A 230 5.07 5.41 0.73
CA ILE A 230 4.97 6.78 1.21
C ILE A 230 6.05 7.06 2.26
N LEU A 231 6.43 8.32 2.35
CA LEU A 231 7.15 8.90 3.48
C LEU A 231 6.33 10.08 4.00
N THR A 232 6.13 10.13 5.30
CA THR A 232 5.47 11.26 5.97
C THR A 232 6.05 11.49 7.36
N GLU A 233 5.95 12.72 7.83
CA GLU A 233 6.22 13.10 9.22
C GLU A 233 4.97 13.63 9.93
N ALA A 234 3.80 13.55 9.28
CA ALA A 234 2.56 14.06 9.82
C ALA A 234 2.20 13.29 11.10
N PRO A 235 2.14 13.93 12.28
CA PRO A 235 1.97 13.22 13.54
C PRO A 235 0.71 12.36 13.59
N HIS A 236 -0.39 12.81 12.98
CA HIS A 236 -1.65 12.07 12.95
C HIS A 236 -1.61 10.80 12.07
N LEU A 237 -0.58 10.62 11.22
CA LEU A 237 -0.31 9.38 10.49
C LEU A 237 0.76 8.51 11.19
N VAL A 238 1.76 9.16 11.80
CA VAL A 238 2.86 8.50 12.50
C VAL A 238 2.39 7.85 13.81
N GLN A 239 1.59 8.55 14.61
CA GLN A 239 1.13 8.07 15.92
C GLN A 239 0.30 6.77 15.84
N PRO A 240 -0.66 6.62 14.90
CA PRO A 240 -1.32 5.33 14.70
C PRO A 240 -0.37 4.19 14.33
N ALA A 241 0.69 4.46 13.55
CA ALA A 241 1.67 3.44 13.19
C ALA A 241 2.51 3.01 14.41
N ILE A 242 2.90 3.96 15.27
CA ILE A 242 3.57 3.69 16.55
C ILE A 242 2.68 2.83 17.45
N ALA A 243 1.42 3.23 17.65
CA ALA A 243 0.47 2.50 18.49
C ALA A 243 0.24 1.07 17.96
N ASP A 244 0.13 0.91 16.64
CA ASP A 244 -0.01 -0.41 16.02
C ASP A 244 1.23 -1.29 16.23
N PHE A 245 2.44 -0.75 16.05
CA PHE A 245 3.70 -1.46 16.31
C PHE A 245 3.78 -1.95 17.76
N GLN A 246 3.54 -1.06 18.72
CA GLN A 246 3.57 -1.38 20.16
C GLN A 246 2.52 -2.42 20.54
N ARG A 247 1.31 -2.32 19.97
CA ARG A 247 0.24 -3.31 20.15
C ARG A 247 0.67 -4.68 19.65
N LEU A 248 1.32 -4.77 18.49
CA LEU A 248 1.82 -6.04 17.94
C LEU A 248 2.92 -6.64 18.81
N CYS A 249 3.89 -5.83 19.29
CA CYS A 249 4.92 -6.29 20.21
C CYS A 249 4.31 -6.82 21.52
N THR A 250 3.31 -6.13 22.07
CA THR A 250 2.59 -6.56 23.28
C THR A 250 1.86 -7.89 23.04
N GLN A 251 1.14 -8.02 21.91
CA GLN A 251 0.46 -9.26 21.54
C GLN A 251 1.43 -10.43 21.39
N LEU A 252 2.61 -10.19 20.84
CA LEU A 252 3.64 -11.22 20.71
C LEU A 252 4.14 -11.69 22.08
N LYS A 253 4.48 -10.75 22.98
CA LYS A 253 4.91 -11.06 24.36
C LYS A 253 3.87 -11.87 25.11
N GLN A 254 2.60 -11.49 25.02
CA GLN A 254 1.48 -12.22 25.65
C GLN A 254 1.36 -13.66 25.14
N ARG A 255 1.56 -13.89 23.83
CA ARG A 255 1.53 -15.24 23.26
C ARG A 255 2.71 -16.10 23.71
N GLN A 256 3.88 -15.50 23.86
CA GLN A 256 5.08 -16.21 24.33
C GLN A 256 5.01 -16.54 25.83
N ALA A 257 4.22 -15.78 26.60
CA ALA A 257 3.98 -16.03 28.02
C ALA A 257 2.82 -17.00 28.29
N ALA A 258 2.01 -17.33 27.29
CA ALA A 258 0.93 -18.30 27.42
C ALA A 258 1.51 -19.73 27.48
N PRO A 259 1.04 -20.58 28.40
CA PRO A 259 1.53 -21.95 28.58
C PRO A 259 1.21 -22.88 27.39
#